data_AF-A0A2A1KAJ5-F1
#
_entry.id   AF-A0A2A1KAJ5-F1
#
_cell.length_a   1.000
_cell.length_b   1.000
_cell.length_c   1.000
_cell.angle_alpha   90.00
_cell.angle_beta   90.00
_cell.angle_gamma   90.00
#
_symmetry.space_group_name_H-M   'P 1'
#
loop_
_entity.id
_entity.type
_entity.pdbx_description
1 polymer ?
#
loop_
_entity_poly.entity_id
_entity_poly.type
_entity_poly.pdbx_seq_one_letter_code
_entity_poly.pdbx_strand_id
1 'polypeptide(L)'
;MYSELTYLKNEEKYRNLFEREYCQKEIITCHNIVVKFYARHFDHAFFSRSNRRSNKKDVFDSNRAQRILWIKQVLQDNNIPIYQGHNSKTKKSDKSRRVSLLTPDGYVVVIRMTGEDKAEFLTAFVINDSAVIGKIRSNPLIYDPT
;
A
#
# COMPACT_ATOMS: atom_id res chain seq x y z
N MET A 1 15.78 -6.69 0.37
CA MET A 1 15.61 -5.84 1.57
C MET A 1 15.35 -4.44 1.06
N TYR A 2 14.23 -3.82 1.46
CA TYR A 2 13.91 -2.46 1.01
C TYR A 2 14.82 -1.42 1.68
N SER A 3 14.80 -0.19 1.18
CA SER A 3 15.62 0.93 1.69
C SER A 3 15.53 1.12 3.21
N GLU A 4 16.46 1.89 3.77
CA GLU A 4 16.36 2.31 5.16
C GLU A 4 15.08 3.14 5.44
N LEU A 5 14.67 3.15 6.71
CA LEU A 5 13.55 3.94 7.17
C LEU A 5 13.82 5.44 6.99
N THR A 6 12.84 6.15 6.43
CA THR A 6 12.92 7.59 6.20
C THR A 6 12.48 8.35 7.44
N TYR A 7 13.38 9.12 8.06
CA TYR A 7 13.07 9.93 9.24
C TYR A 7 12.97 11.42 8.87
N LEU A 8 11.76 11.98 8.93
CA LEU A 8 11.52 13.41 8.71
C LEU A 8 10.93 14.05 9.97
N LYS A 9 11.15 15.36 10.11
CA LYS A 9 10.82 16.11 11.32
C LYS A 9 9.32 16.17 11.64
N ASN A 10 8.46 16.21 10.62
CA ASN A 10 7.02 16.37 10.80
C ASN A 10 6.24 15.78 9.61
N GLU A 11 4.93 15.68 9.77
CA GLU A 11 4.00 15.19 8.73
C GLU A 11 4.13 15.96 7.41
N GLU A 12 4.23 17.30 7.47
CA GLU A 12 4.30 18.15 6.28
C GLU A 12 5.47 17.76 5.37
N LYS A 13 6.61 17.41 5.95
CA LYS A 13 7.76 16.89 5.18
C LYS A 13 7.45 15.54 4.53
N TYR A 14 6.70 14.65 5.19
CA TYR A 14 6.26 13.40 4.56
C TYR A 14 5.24 13.64 3.45
N ARG A 15 4.32 14.60 3.60
CA ARG A 15 3.36 14.96 2.55
C ARG A 15 4.06 15.51 1.31
N ASN A 16 4.99 16.45 1.51
CA ASN A 16 5.82 16.98 0.44
C ASN A 16 6.65 15.89 -0.26
N LEU A 17 7.22 14.96 0.52
CA LEU A 17 7.93 13.82 -0.03
C LEU A 17 6.99 12.92 -0.85
N PHE A 18 5.77 12.66 -0.36
CA PHE A 18 4.79 11.85 -1.07
C PHE A 18 4.42 12.47 -2.41
N GLU A 19 4.12 13.76 -2.43
CA GLU A 19 3.76 14.47 -3.66
C GLU A 19 4.91 14.45 -4.67
N ARG A 20 6.13 14.75 -4.22
CA ARG A 20 7.32 14.79 -5.07
C ARG A 20 7.69 13.42 -5.65
N GLU A 21 7.65 12.37 -4.85
CA GLU A 21 8.09 11.04 -5.29
C GLU A 21 6.99 10.26 -6.01
N TYR A 22 5.72 10.52 -5.71
CA TYR A 22 4.61 9.70 -6.19
C TYR A 22 3.57 10.44 -7.00
N CYS A 23 3.15 11.65 -6.62
CA CYS A 23 2.11 12.36 -7.36
C CYS A 23 2.63 13.05 -8.63
N GLN A 24 3.89 13.49 -8.61
CA GLN A 24 4.52 14.22 -9.72
C GLN A 24 5.27 13.30 -10.70
N LYS A 25 5.45 12.02 -10.34
CA LYS A 25 6.20 11.04 -11.13
C LYS A 25 5.31 9.87 -11.49
N GLU A 26 5.55 9.30 -12.66
CA GLU A 26 4.93 8.04 -13.02
C GLU A 26 5.68 6.87 -12.37
N ILE A 27 4.94 5.95 -11.75
CA ILE A 27 5.49 4.73 -11.16
C ILE A 27 4.97 3.55 -11.97
N ILE A 28 5.88 2.79 -12.54
CA ILE A 28 5.57 1.57 -13.30
C ILE A 28 5.99 0.37 -12.45
N THR A 29 5.10 -0.62 -12.32
CA THR A 29 5.40 -1.87 -11.60
C THR A 29 6.34 -2.77 -12.40
N CYS A 30 6.85 -3.83 -11.77
CA CYS A 30 7.59 -4.90 -12.47
C CYS A 30 6.78 -5.61 -13.57
N HIS A 31 5.45 -5.46 -13.58
CA HIS A 31 4.52 -6.03 -14.56
C HIS A 31 4.05 -5.00 -15.59
N ASN A 32 4.78 -3.89 -15.77
CA ASN A 32 4.45 -2.81 -16.71
C ASN A 32 3.10 -2.11 -16.44
N ILE A 33 2.62 -2.13 -15.20
CA ILE A 33 1.37 -1.45 -14.80
C ILE A 33 1.71 -0.03 -14.36
N VAL A 34 1.07 0.96 -14.96
CA VAL A 34 1.21 2.38 -14.59
C VAL A 34 0.36 2.68 -13.36
N VAL A 35 0.98 3.01 -12.23
CA VAL A 35 0.31 3.31 -10.96
C VAL A 35 0.24 4.83 -10.75
N LYS A 36 -0.98 5.36 -10.72
CA LYS A 36 -1.24 6.76 -10.38
C LYS A 36 -1.41 6.94 -8.88
N PHE A 37 -0.84 8.03 -8.37
CA PHE A 37 -0.98 8.46 -6.98
C PHE A 37 -1.68 9.82 -6.93
N TYR A 38 -2.49 10.01 -5.90
CA TYR A 38 -3.20 11.27 -5.65
C TYR A 38 -2.91 11.72 -4.23
N ALA A 39 -2.73 13.03 -4.02
CA ALA A 39 -2.45 13.60 -2.70
C ALA A 39 -3.49 13.20 -1.63
N ARG A 40 -4.76 13.02 -2.03
CA ARG A 40 -5.85 12.53 -1.14
C ARG A 40 -5.58 11.16 -0.51
N HIS A 41 -4.71 10.34 -1.10
CA HIS A 41 -4.37 9.00 -0.57
C HIS A 41 -3.31 9.05 0.52
N PHE A 42 -2.64 10.18 0.70
CA PHE A 42 -1.67 10.38 1.78
C PHE A 42 -2.32 10.09 3.14
N ASP A 43 -3.46 10.72 3.41
CA ASP A 43 -4.18 10.56 4.67
C ASP A 43 -4.67 9.11 4.86
N HIS A 44 -5.04 8.44 3.76
CA HIS A 44 -5.43 7.04 3.83
C HIS A 44 -4.24 6.14 4.22
N ALA A 45 -3.08 6.37 3.63
CA ALA A 45 -1.89 5.58 3.86
C ALA A 45 -1.29 5.83 5.25
N PHE A 46 -1.12 7.09 5.63
CA PHE A 46 -0.27 7.48 6.76
C PHE A 46 -1.00 7.97 8.00
N PHE A 47 -2.34 7.97 8.00
CA PHE A 47 -3.11 8.20 9.22
C PHE A 47 -3.86 6.95 9.65
N SER A 48 -3.76 6.71 10.95
CA SER A 48 -4.49 5.70 11.67
C SER A 48 -5.58 6.35 12.52
N ARG A 49 -6.47 5.51 13.06
CA ARG A 49 -7.52 5.96 13.97
C ARG A 49 -6.97 5.93 15.38
N SER A 50 -7.11 7.02 16.13
CA SER A 50 -6.83 7.08 17.58
C SER A 50 -7.60 6.02 18.36
N ASN A 51 -8.82 5.73 17.88
CA ASN A 51 -9.71 4.75 18.48
C ASN A 51 -10.26 3.81 17.41
N ARG A 52 -10.07 2.50 17.59
CA ARG A 52 -10.60 1.47 16.67
C ARG A 52 -12.12 1.53 16.51
N ARG A 53 -12.86 2.06 17.50
CA ARG A 53 -14.31 2.27 17.45
C ARG A 53 -14.73 3.58 16.76
N SER A 54 -13.81 4.52 16.59
CA SER A 54 -14.06 5.77 15.86
C SER A 54 -13.78 5.58 14.37
N ASN A 55 -14.54 6.25 13.50
CA ASN A 55 -14.23 6.29 12.06
C ASN A 55 -13.22 7.38 11.69
N LYS A 56 -12.86 8.27 12.62
CA LYS A 56 -11.91 9.36 12.38
C LYS A 56 -10.48 8.83 12.34
N LYS A 57 -9.77 9.15 11.25
CA LYS A 57 -8.32 8.98 11.14
C LYS A 57 -7.68 10.30 11.53
N ASP A 58 -7.08 10.33 12.70
CA ASP A 58 -6.65 11.54 13.40
C ASP A 58 -5.23 11.40 13.97
N VAL A 59 -4.59 10.24 13.83
CA VAL A 59 -3.24 9.98 14.33
C VAL A 59 -2.30 9.68 13.19
N PHE A 60 -1.29 10.53 13.02
CA PHE A 60 -0.20 10.30 12.09
C PHE A 60 0.59 9.05 12.49
N ASP A 61 0.66 8.07 11.60
CA ASP A 61 1.31 6.78 11.82
C ASP A 61 2.75 6.84 11.30
N SER A 62 3.67 7.20 12.20
CA SER A 62 5.10 7.32 11.86
C SER A 62 5.69 6.00 11.36
N ASN A 63 5.18 4.85 11.81
CA ASN A 63 5.68 3.55 11.38
C ASN A 63 5.41 3.32 9.88
N ARG A 64 4.23 3.72 9.40
CA ARG A 64 3.89 3.71 7.97
C ARG A 64 4.64 4.78 7.20
N ALA A 65 4.68 6.00 7.74
CA ALA A 65 5.31 7.15 7.06
C ALA A 65 6.81 6.94 6.85
N GLN A 66 7.51 6.32 7.81
CA GLN A 66 8.93 6.00 7.66
C GLN A 66 9.21 5.03 6.50
N ARG A 67 8.23 4.21 6.10
CA ARG A 67 8.31 3.30 4.95
C ARG A 67 7.77 3.91 3.65
N ILE A 68 7.57 5.23 3.62
CA ILE A 68 7.04 5.92 2.44
C ILE A 68 7.79 5.58 1.15
N LEU A 69 9.13 5.47 1.18
CA LEU A 69 9.94 5.14 -0.01
C LEU A 69 9.87 3.65 -0.40
N TRP A 70 9.42 2.78 0.49
CA TRP A 70 9.26 1.36 0.19
C TRP A 70 8.14 1.12 -0.81
N ILE A 71 7.11 1.98 -0.84
CA ILE A 71 5.96 1.81 -1.73
C ILE A 71 6.43 1.62 -3.18
N LYS A 72 7.33 2.49 -3.67
CA LYS A 72 7.89 2.36 -5.01
C LYS A 72 8.63 1.04 -5.21
N GLN A 73 9.45 0.64 -4.23
CA GLN A 73 10.26 -0.58 -4.33
C GLN A 73 9.39 -1.83 -4.34
N VAL A 74 8.37 -1.90 -3.48
CA VAL A 74 7.40 -3.00 -3.46
C VAL A 74 6.67 -3.11 -4.80
N LEU A 75 6.24 -1.98 -5.37
CA LEU A 75 5.58 -1.99 -6.68
C LEU A 75 6.49 -2.50 -7.80
N GLN A 76 7.80 -2.33 -7.65
CA GLN A 76 8.81 -2.71 -8.64
C GLN A 76 9.47 -4.06 -8.32
N ASP A 77 9.08 -4.71 -7.23
CA ASP A 77 9.65 -5.98 -6.80
C ASP A 77 8.95 -7.13 -7.53
N ASN A 78 9.71 -7.91 -8.30
CA ASN A 78 9.22 -9.11 -8.97
C ASN A 78 9.33 -10.37 -8.09
N ASN A 79 9.83 -10.27 -6.86
CA ASN A 79 10.03 -11.41 -5.96
C ASN A 79 9.00 -11.46 -4.83
N ILE A 80 7.87 -10.77 -4.96
CA ILE A 80 6.80 -10.77 -3.95
C ILE A 80 5.48 -11.29 -4.50
N PRO A 81 4.73 -12.04 -3.68
CA PRO A 81 3.42 -12.53 -4.06
C PRO A 81 2.41 -11.39 -4.14
N ILE A 82 1.51 -11.51 -5.11
CA ILE A 82 0.43 -10.56 -5.35
C ILE A 82 -0.90 -11.27 -5.09
N TYR A 83 -1.67 -10.77 -4.14
CA TYR A 83 -2.97 -11.33 -3.76
C TYR A 83 -4.12 -10.45 -4.21
N GLN A 84 -5.27 -11.05 -4.50
CA GLN A 84 -6.50 -10.30 -4.71
C GLN A 84 -6.92 -9.56 -3.44
N GLY A 85 -7.43 -8.34 -3.61
CA GLY A 85 -7.86 -7.48 -2.52
C GLY A 85 -9.19 -7.90 -1.88
N HIS A 86 -9.32 -7.67 -0.58
CA HIS A 86 -10.54 -7.95 0.18
C HIS A 86 -11.39 -6.68 0.35
N ASN A 87 -12.70 -6.77 0.08
CA ASN A 87 -13.62 -5.68 0.38
C ASN A 87 -14.24 -5.88 1.77
N SER A 88 -13.78 -5.07 2.73
CA SER A 88 -14.22 -5.14 4.13
C SER A 88 -15.69 -4.80 4.35
N LYS A 89 -16.34 -4.06 3.43
CA LYS A 89 -17.77 -3.73 3.53
C LYS A 89 -18.66 -4.89 3.10
N THR A 90 -18.29 -5.60 2.04
CA THR A 90 -19.08 -6.72 1.51
C THR A 90 -18.65 -8.06 2.07
N LYS A 91 -17.52 -8.12 2.80
CA LYS A 91 -16.88 -9.35 3.31
C LYS A 91 -16.61 -10.40 2.22
N LYS A 92 -16.55 -9.96 0.96
CA LYS A 92 -16.29 -10.80 -0.21
C LYS A 92 -14.97 -10.41 -0.83
N SER A 93 -14.31 -11.38 -1.48
CA SER A 93 -13.17 -11.08 -2.34
C SER A 93 -13.61 -10.06 -3.38
N ASP A 94 -12.88 -8.96 -3.48
CA ASP A 94 -13.18 -7.92 -4.46
C ASP A 94 -12.65 -8.38 -5.80
N LYS A 95 -13.48 -9.14 -6.53
CA LYS A 95 -13.17 -9.58 -7.90
C LYS A 95 -12.94 -8.41 -8.85
N SER A 96 -13.24 -7.18 -8.44
CA SER A 96 -13.43 -6.10 -9.39
C SER A 96 -12.17 -5.42 -9.85
N ARG A 97 -11.06 -5.35 -9.07
CA ARG A 97 -9.75 -4.73 -9.45
C ARG A 97 -8.71 -4.54 -8.31
N ARG A 98 -8.99 -4.84 -7.03
CA ARG A 98 -8.04 -4.54 -5.92
C ARG A 98 -6.98 -5.61 -5.77
N VAL A 99 -5.78 -5.20 -5.42
CA VAL A 99 -4.60 -6.05 -5.33
C VAL A 99 -3.75 -5.65 -4.12
N SER A 100 -3.22 -6.64 -3.41
CA SER A 100 -2.33 -6.47 -2.25
C SER A 100 -0.98 -7.12 -2.54
N LEU A 101 0.08 -6.32 -2.53
CA LEU A 101 1.46 -6.78 -2.64
C LEU A 101 1.99 -6.95 -1.22
N LEU A 102 2.34 -8.17 -0.83
CA LEU A 102 2.74 -8.52 0.53
C LEU A 102 4.23 -8.85 0.57
N THR A 103 4.99 -8.05 1.31
CA THR A 103 6.41 -8.29 1.51
C THR A 103 6.66 -9.37 2.58
N PRO A 104 7.85 -10.00 2.60
CA PRO A 104 8.20 -10.99 3.63
C PRO A 104 8.15 -10.46 5.06
N ASP A 105 8.44 -9.16 5.26
CA ASP A 105 8.42 -8.48 6.55
C ASP A 105 7.05 -7.88 6.93
N GLY A 106 6.00 -8.24 6.18
CA GLY A 106 4.61 -7.90 6.53
C GLY A 106 4.19 -6.48 6.15
N TYR A 107 4.94 -5.79 5.28
CA TYR A 107 4.50 -4.55 4.67
C TYR A 107 3.58 -4.85 3.47
N VAL A 108 2.49 -4.08 3.37
CA VAL A 108 1.48 -4.27 2.32
C VAL A 108 1.27 -2.98 1.57
N VAL A 109 1.32 -3.07 0.24
CA VAL A 109 0.89 -2.00 -0.67
C VAL A 109 -0.38 -2.44 -1.37
N VAL A 110 -1.41 -1.58 -1.33
CA VAL A 110 -2.71 -1.85 -1.95
C VAL A 110 -2.92 -0.92 -3.13
N ILE A 111 -3.14 -1.52 -4.30
CA ILE A 111 -3.51 -0.80 -5.52
C ILE A 111 -4.88 -1.28 -6.02
N ARG A 112 -5.51 -0.46 -6.86
CA ARG A 112 -6.73 -0.80 -7.58
C ARG A 112 -6.47 -0.64 -9.07
N MET A 113 -6.58 -1.72 -9.82
CA MET A 113 -6.59 -1.69 -11.27
C MET A 113 -7.71 -0.75 -11.75
N THR A 114 -7.43 0.09 -12.75
CA THR A 114 -8.39 1.02 -13.36
C THR A 114 -8.55 0.78 -14.85
N GLY A 115 -7.60 0.06 -15.45
CA GLY A 115 -7.65 -0.54 -16.79
C GLY A 115 -6.78 -1.79 -16.81
N GLU A 116 -6.40 -2.23 -18.01
CA GLU A 116 -5.52 -3.39 -18.23
C GLU A 116 -4.12 -3.13 -17.65
N ASP A 117 -3.46 -2.07 -18.10
CA ASP A 117 -2.10 -1.69 -17.66
C ASP A 117 -2.07 -0.45 -16.76
N LYS A 118 -3.18 -0.15 -16.09
CA LYS A 118 -3.33 1.06 -15.26
C LYS A 118 -3.89 0.72 -13.90
N ALA A 119 -3.34 1.36 -12.87
CA ALA A 119 -3.79 1.22 -11.49
C ALA A 119 -3.74 2.56 -10.74
N GLU A 120 -4.41 2.58 -9.59
CA GLU A 120 -4.40 3.67 -8.62
C GLU A 120 -3.91 3.13 -7.27
N PHE A 121 -2.97 3.83 -6.66
CA PHE A 121 -2.56 3.56 -5.28
C PHE A 121 -3.69 3.90 -4.31
N LEU A 122 -3.97 3.01 -3.34
CA LEU A 122 -5.00 3.25 -2.32
C LEU A 122 -4.42 3.49 -0.93
N THR A 123 -3.52 2.61 -0.48
CA THR A 123 -2.95 2.67 0.87
C THR A 123 -1.73 1.75 0.99
N ALA A 124 -0.93 1.96 2.02
CA ALA A 124 0.12 1.04 2.43
C ALA A 124 0.22 0.98 3.95
N PHE A 125 0.56 -0.18 4.50
CA PHE A 125 0.63 -0.38 5.95
C PHE A 125 1.49 -1.58 6.34
N VAL A 126 2.01 -1.56 7.56
CA VAL A 126 2.68 -2.71 8.18
C VAL A 126 1.65 -3.56 8.92
N ILE A 127 1.73 -4.87 8.76
CA ILE A 127 0.93 -5.85 9.49
C ILE A 127 1.77 -6.42 10.63
N ASN A 128 1.34 -6.12 11.86
CA ASN A 128 1.94 -6.69 13.07
C ASN A 128 1.15 -7.91 13.59
N ASP A 129 0.05 -8.28 12.93
CA ASP A 129 -0.84 -9.38 13.33
C ASP A 129 -0.82 -10.49 12.27
N SER A 130 -0.26 -11.64 12.64
CA SER A 130 -0.15 -12.82 11.78
C SER A 130 -1.51 -13.32 11.27
N ALA A 131 -2.61 -13.08 11.99
CA ALA A 131 -3.95 -13.43 11.52
C ALA A 131 -4.38 -12.59 10.31
N VAL A 132 -3.93 -11.34 10.21
CA VAL A 132 -4.19 -10.48 9.05
C VAL A 132 -3.37 -10.94 7.85
N ILE A 133 -2.11 -11.35 8.07
CA ILE A 133 -1.28 -11.98 7.03
C ILE A 133 -1.97 -13.25 6.50
N GLY A 134 -2.44 -14.12 7.40
CA GLY A 134 -3.17 -15.34 7.03
C GLY A 134 -4.41 -15.05 6.19
N LYS A 135 -5.17 -14.00 6.52
CA LYS A 135 -6.32 -13.56 5.72
C LYS A 135 -5.93 -13.10 4.31
N ILE A 136 -4.85 -12.33 4.17
CA ILE A 136 -4.37 -11.90 2.85
C ILE A 136 -3.93 -13.11 2.03
N ARG A 137 -3.16 -14.02 2.65
CA ARG A 137 -2.69 -15.25 2.00
C ARG A 137 -3.81 -16.21 1.61
N SER A 138 -4.96 -16.13 2.28
CA SER A 138 -6.15 -16.91 1.93
C SER A 138 -6.91 -16.36 0.72
N ASN A 139 -6.62 -15.13 0.29
CA ASN A 139 -7.20 -14.59 -0.94
C ASN A 139 -6.56 -15.25 -2.18
N PRO A 140 -7.26 -15.27 -3.33
CA PRO A 140 -6.70 -15.77 -4.57
C PRO A 140 -5.35 -15.13 -4.91
N LEU A 141 -4.36 -15.97 -5.20
CA LEU A 141 -3.04 -15.56 -5.67
C LEU A 141 -3.15 -15.15 -7.15
N ILE A 142 -2.67 -13.96 -7.46
CA ILE A 142 -2.62 -13.40 -8.82
C ILE A 142 -1.25 -13.66 -9.45
N TYR A 143 -0.20 -13.53 -8.65
CA TYR A 143 1.18 -13.77 -9.07
C TYR A 143 1.97 -14.41 -7.94
N ASP A 144 2.74 -15.45 -8.28
CA ASP A 144 3.68 -16.12 -7.39
C ASP A 144 5.10 -15.95 -7.96
N PRO A 145 6.03 -15.34 -7.23
CA PRO A 145 7.45 -15.32 -7.59
C PRO A 145 8.05 -16.71 -7.33
N THR A 146 7.86 -17.64 -8.25
CA THR A 146 8.45 -18.98 -8.17
C THR A 146 9.89 -18.98 -8.66
#